data_AF-A0A957CN94-F1
#
_entry.id   AF-A0A957CN94-F1
#
_cell.length_a   1.000
_cell.length_b   1.000
_cell.length_c   1.000
_cell.angle_alpha   90.00
_cell.angle_beta   90.00
_cell.angle_gamma   90.00
#
_symmetry.space_group_name_H-M   'P 1'
#
loop_
_entity.id
_entity.type
_entity.pdbx_description
1 polymer ?
#
loop_
_entity_poly.entity_id
_entity_poly.type
_entity_poly.pdbx_seq_one_letter_code
_entity_poly.pdbx_strand_id
1 'polypeptide(L)'
;PSWNVRQVLFHITIAYKFLPQDLKILRRNRMIAPPKWLFDRLNDWYTRWAARGQNRHTLAAEFDKVHHNILRILDTIQADEWERSGLYPDINENLAGQQTIADMFHYLTVHFWEHEAEIREAMKQ
;
A
#
# COMPACT_ATOMS: atom_id res chain seq x y z
N PRO A 1 1.35 5.52 -14.06
CA PRO A 1 -0.03 5.72 -14.57
C PRO A 1 -0.41 7.20 -14.51
N SER A 2 -1.18 7.75 -15.45
CA SER A 2 -1.71 9.11 -15.38
C SER A 2 -3.00 9.16 -14.55
N TRP A 3 -2.86 9.03 -13.23
CA TRP A 3 -3.98 9.18 -12.31
C TRP A 3 -4.21 10.65 -11.94
N ASN A 4 -5.47 11.03 -11.72
CA ASN A 4 -5.78 12.33 -11.12
C ASN A 4 -5.61 12.27 -9.59
N VAL A 5 -5.58 13.45 -8.94
CA VAL A 5 -5.40 13.58 -7.48
C VAL A 5 -6.35 12.68 -6.67
N ARG A 6 -7.62 12.57 -7.08
CA ARG A 6 -8.60 11.70 -6.39
C ARG A 6 -8.20 10.22 -6.45
N GLN A 7 -7.71 9.77 -7.61
CA GLN A 7 -7.25 8.40 -7.81
C GLN A 7 -5.97 8.12 -7.04
N VAL A 8 -5.02 9.06 -7.01
CA VAL A 8 -3.78 8.95 -6.22
C VAL A 8 -4.11 8.89 -4.72
N LEU A 9 -5.00 9.75 -4.22
CA LEU A 9 -5.46 9.72 -2.84
C LEU A 9 -6.10 8.38 -2.45
N PHE A 10 -6.90 7.78 -3.34
CA PHE A 10 -7.42 6.44 -3.11
C PHE A 10 -6.31 5.39 -3.16
N HIS A 11 -5.38 5.50 -4.12
CA HIS A 11 -4.29 4.54 -4.32
C HIS A 11 -3.41 4.40 -3.08
N ILE A 12 -3.10 5.51 -2.40
CA ILE A 12 -2.36 5.49 -1.13
C ILE A 12 -3.01 4.52 -0.13
N THR A 13 -4.35 4.45 -0.06
CA THR A 13 -5.06 3.56 0.88
C THR A 13 -4.88 2.08 0.55
N ILE A 14 -4.51 1.72 -0.69
CA ILE A 14 -4.38 0.34 -1.13
C ILE A 14 -3.30 -0.39 -0.34
N ALA A 15 -2.11 0.19 -0.19
CA ALA A 15 -1.02 -0.43 0.58
C ALA A 15 -1.47 -0.78 2.02
N TYR A 16 -2.20 0.13 2.66
CA TYR A 16 -2.75 -0.06 4.01
C TYR A 16 -3.84 -1.14 4.06
N LYS A 17 -4.65 -1.28 3.00
CA LYS A 17 -5.70 -2.31 2.93
C LYS A 17 -5.15 -3.71 2.73
N PHE A 18 -4.05 -3.85 2.00
CA PHE A 18 -3.46 -5.14 1.68
C PHE A 18 -2.46 -5.63 2.72
N LEU A 19 -1.81 -4.72 3.46
CA LEU A 19 -0.86 -5.07 4.51
C LEU A 19 -1.33 -6.18 5.47
N PRO A 20 -2.58 -6.21 6.01
CA PRO A 20 -3.00 -7.28 6.91
C PRO A 20 -2.90 -8.68 6.27
N GLN A 21 -3.19 -8.77 4.97
CA GLN A 21 -3.07 -10.01 4.21
C GLN A 21 -1.61 -10.33 3.91
N ASP A 22 -0.80 -9.33 3.53
CA ASP A 22 0.63 -9.51 3.27
C ASP A 22 1.35 -10.00 4.52
N LEU A 23 1.06 -9.42 5.69
CA LEU A 23 1.58 -9.87 6.98
C LEU A 23 1.18 -11.30 7.31
N LYS A 24 -0.07 -11.70 7.00
CA LYS A 24 -0.52 -13.08 7.20
C LYS A 24 0.27 -14.07 6.34
N ILE A 25 0.67 -13.66 5.14
CA ILE A 25 1.48 -14.49 4.23
C ILE A 25 2.96 -14.48 4.69
N LEU A 26 3.51 -13.32 5.05
CA LEU A 26 4.87 -13.16 5.57
C LEU A 26 5.12 -13.89 6.88
N ARG A 27 4.13 -13.97 7.76
CA ARG A 27 4.18 -14.79 8.98
C ARG A 27 4.50 -16.26 8.70
N ARG A 28 4.20 -16.72 7.49
CA ARG A 28 4.49 -18.08 7.00
C ARG A 28 5.77 -18.15 6.15
N ASN A 29 6.60 -17.10 6.17
CA ASN A 29 7.81 -16.93 5.38
C ASN A 29 7.58 -17.10 3.87
N ARG A 30 6.49 -16.50 3.37
CA ARG A 30 6.07 -16.56 1.97
C ARG A 30 5.67 -15.19 1.48
N MET A 31 5.54 -15.05 0.15
CA MET A 31 4.84 -13.95 -0.49
C MET A 31 4.17 -14.44 -1.77
N ILE A 32 3.08 -13.79 -2.19
CA ILE A 32 2.42 -14.08 -3.47
C ILE A 32 3.02 -13.17 -4.53
N ALA A 33 3.53 -13.77 -5.60
CA ALA A 33 4.17 -13.05 -6.71
C ALA A 33 3.33 -13.18 -7.99
N PRO A 34 2.32 -12.31 -8.20
CA PRO A 34 1.65 -12.25 -9.50
C PRO A 34 2.61 -11.71 -10.57
N PRO A 35 2.44 -12.08 -11.86
CA PRO A 35 3.17 -11.43 -12.94
C PRO A 35 2.93 -9.92 -12.95
N LYS A 36 4.00 -9.13 -13.15
CA LYS A 36 3.95 -7.66 -13.10
C LYS A 36 2.85 -7.05 -13.99
N TRP A 37 2.72 -7.53 -15.23
CA TRP A 37 1.69 -7.04 -16.16
C TRP A 37 0.26 -7.21 -15.62
N LEU A 38 0.00 -8.29 -14.87
CA LEU A 38 -1.30 -8.57 -14.29
C LEU A 38 -1.54 -7.67 -13.07
N PHE A 39 -0.52 -7.54 -12.21
CA PHE A 39 -0.57 -6.62 -11.08
C PHE A 39 -0.84 -5.18 -11.53
N ASP A 40 -0.07 -4.67 -12.49
CA ASP A 40 -0.20 -3.30 -13.00
C ASP A 40 -1.61 -3.05 -13.58
N ARG A 41 -2.13 -4.01 -14.36
CA ARG A 41 -3.48 -3.92 -14.94
C ARG A 41 -4.58 -3.93 -13.88
N LEU A 42 -4.48 -4.82 -12.88
CA LEU A 42 -5.45 -4.89 -11.79
C LEU A 42 -5.40 -3.65 -10.90
N ASN A 43 -4.20 -3.16 -10.60
CA ASN A 43 -3.98 -1.96 -9.79
C ASN A 43 -4.57 -0.71 -10.46
N ASP A 44 -4.30 -0.49 -11.75
CA ASP A 44 -4.87 0.64 -12.49
C ASP A 44 -6.40 0.54 -12.58
N TRP A 45 -6.93 -0.63 -12.96
CA TRP A 45 -8.38 -0.84 -13.05
C TRP A 45 -9.08 -0.61 -11.70
N TYR A 46 -8.57 -1.23 -10.63
CA TYR A 46 -9.17 -1.15 -9.30
C TYR A 46 -9.10 0.27 -8.74
N THR A 47 -7.94 0.94 -8.85
CA THR A 47 -7.76 2.34 -8.41
C THR A 47 -8.75 3.25 -9.12
N ARG A 48 -8.87 3.13 -10.45
CA ARG A 48 -9.81 3.94 -11.23
C ARG A 48 -11.26 3.66 -10.86
N TRP A 49 -11.62 2.39 -10.69
CA TRP A 49 -13.00 1.99 -10.39
C TRP A 49 -13.41 2.42 -8.98
N ALA A 50 -12.60 2.13 -7.96
CA ALA A 50 -12.94 2.40 -6.58
C ALA A 50 -12.86 3.89 -6.20
N ALA A 51 -12.06 4.68 -6.93
CA ALA A 51 -12.07 6.13 -6.80
C ALA A 51 -13.31 6.80 -7.43
N ARG A 52 -14.15 6.07 -8.20
CA ARG A 52 -15.39 6.63 -8.76
C ARG A 52 -16.37 6.93 -7.63
N GLY A 53 -16.97 8.12 -7.68
CA GLY A 53 -17.93 8.56 -6.66
C GLY A 53 -17.30 8.96 -5.32
N GLN A 54 -15.99 8.80 -5.14
CA GLN A 54 -15.29 9.31 -3.96
C GLN A 54 -15.17 10.84 -4.02
N ASN A 55 -15.28 11.47 -2.87
CA ASN A 55 -14.99 12.89 -2.67
C ASN A 55 -13.91 13.04 -1.58
N ARG A 56 -13.49 14.28 -1.31
CA ARG A 56 -12.42 14.55 -0.33
C ARG A 56 -12.74 13.99 1.06
N HIS A 57 -13.97 14.14 1.53
CA HIS A 57 -14.37 13.67 2.87
C HIS A 57 -14.35 12.14 2.95
N THR A 58 -14.87 11.46 1.92
CA THR A 58 -14.89 9.99 1.92
C THR A 58 -13.50 9.39 1.78
N LEU A 59 -12.61 10.04 1.02
CA LEU A 59 -11.20 9.63 0.92
C LEU A 59 -10.43 9.83 2.22
N ALA A 60 -10.61 10.99 2.87
CA ALA A 60 -9.97 11.26 4.16
C ALA A 60 -10.44 10.25 5.22
N ALA A 61 -11.76 10.03 5.32
CA ALA A 61 -12.33 9.06 6.24
C ALA A 61 -11.84 7.62 5.97
N GLU A 62 -11.69 7.24 4.70
CA GLU A 62 -11.16 5.93 4.33
C GLU A 62 -9.68 5.80 4.69
N PHE A 63 -8.87 6.85 4.47
CA PHE A 63 -7.47 6.88 4.89
C PHE A 63 -7.36 6.73 6.41
N ASP A 64 -8.09 7.54 7.19
CA ASP A 64 -8.08 7.50 8.65
C ASP A 64 -8.45 6.11 9.17
N LYS A 65 -9.48 5.50 8.57
CA LYS A 65 -9.93 4.15 8.90
C LYS A 65 -8.84 3.10 8.68
N VAL A 66 -8.21 3.10 7.50
CA VAL A 66 -7.19 2.08 7.19
C VAL A 66 -5.90 2.33 7.98
N HIS A 67 -5.51 3.59 8.17
CA HIS A 67 -4.37 3.96 9.01
C HIS A 67 -4.58 3.52 10.47
N HIS A 68 -5.75 3.79 11.05
CA HIS A 68 -6.07 3.34 12.40
C HIS A 68 -6.04 1.81 12.53
N ASN A 69 -6.52 1.10 11.50
CA ASN A 69 -6.41 -0.36 11.47
C ASN A 69 -4.94 -0.84 11.42
N ILE A 70 -4.07 -0.15 10.68
CA ILE A 70 -2.63 -0.48 10.67
C ILE A 70 -1.99 -0.26 12.03
N LEU A 71 -2.30 0.84 12.72
CA LEU A 71 -1.79 1.06 14.08
C LEU A 71 -2.21 -0.06 15.03
N ARG A 72 -3.48 -0.48 14.96
CA ARG A 72 -3.96 -1.63 15.76
C ARG A 72 -3.26 -2.93 15.41
N ILE A 73 -2.87 -3.14 14.15
CA ILE A 73 -2.13 -4.34 13.74
C ILE A 73 -0.68 -4.25 14.23
N LEU A 74 -0.07 -3.08 14.17
CA LEU A 74 1.27 -2.82 14.67
C LEU A 74 1.39 -3.22 16.15
N ASP A 75 0.39 -2.88 16.96
CA ASP A 75 0.31 -3.25 18.38
C ASP A 75 0.20 -4.77 18.64
N THR A 76 -0.07 -5.58 17.61
CA THR A 76 -0.22 -7.05 17.73
C THR A 76 1.03 -7.83 17.35
N ILE A 77 2.02 -7.17 16.73
CA ILE A 77 3.22 -7.83 16.24
C ILE A 77 4.10 -8.27 17.42
N GLN A 78 4.44 -9.57 17.45
CA GLN A 78 5.33 -10.11 18.48
C GLN A 78 6.80 -9.81 18.16
N ALA A 79 7.65 -9.80 19.19
CA ALA A 79 9.07 -9.47 19.04
C ALA A 79 9.81 -10.39 18.05
N ASP A 80 9.46 -11.67 17.99
CA ASP A 80 10.05 -12.65 17.07
C ASP A 80 9.48 -12.56 15.64
N GLU A 81 8.39 -11.83 15.44
CA GLU A 81 7.76 -11.70 14.12
C GLU A 81 8.46 -10.68 13.24
N TRP A 82 9.16 -9.69 13.81
CA TRP A 82 9.78 -8.60 13.04
C TRP A 82 10.74 -9.07 11.96
N GLU A 83 11.49 -10.13 12.22
CA GLU A 83 12.48 -10.69 11.29
C GLU A 83 11.88 -11.67 10.27
N ARG A 84 10.59 -12.04 10.42
CA ARG A 84 9.91 -12.89 9.45
C ARG A 84 9.85 -12.16 8.12
N SER A 85 10.21 -12.87 7.06
CA SER A 85 10.42 -12.25 5.77
C SER A 85 10.00 -13.14 4.60
N GLY A 86 9.80 -12.52 3.45
CA GLY A 86 9.43 -13.18 2.21
C GLY A 86 9.95 -12.42 1.02
N LEU A 87 10.08 -13.12 -0.11
CA LEU A 87 10.54 -12.54 -1.36
C LEU A 87 9.39 -11.82 -2.06
N TYR A 88 9.34 -10.50 -1.94
CA TYR A 88 8.36 -9.67 -2.61
C TYR A 88 8.66 -9.59 -4.11
N PRO A 89 7.63 -9.69 -4.98
CA PRO A 89 7.83 -9.59 -6.42
C PRO A 89 8.34 -8.22 -6.84
N ASP A 90 9.05 -8.18 -7.96
CA ASP A 90 9.49 -6.96 -8.62
C ASP A 90 8.32 -6.24 -9.31
N ILE A 91 7.45 -5.63 -8.49
CA ILE A 91 6.27 -4.86 -8.93
C ILE A 91 6.31 -3.41 -8.44
N ASN A 92 7.13 -3.13 -7.42
CA ASN A 92 7.44 -1.81 -6.89
C ASN A 92 8.92 -1.80 -6.47
N GLU A 93 9.69 -0.83 -6.97
CA GLU A 93 11.14 -0.73 -6.72
C GLU A 93 11.47 -0.61 -5.22
N ASN A 94 10.62 0.05 -4.43
CA ASN A 94 10.82 0.24 -2.99
C ASN A 94 10.38 -0.93 -2.13
N LEU A 95 9.80 -1.97 -2.73
CA LEU A 95 9.29 -3.13 -2.02
C LEU A 95 9.82 -4.45 -2.59
N ALA A 96 10.52 -4.44 -3.73
CA ALA A 96 11.06 -5.64 -4.35
C ALA A 96 12.13 -6.33 -3.48
N GLY A 97 12.27 -7.64 -3.62
CA GLY A 97 13.31 -8.41 -2.94
C GLY A 97 12.87 -8.97 -1.58
N GLN A 98 13.85 -9.29 -0.73
CA GLN A 98 13.55 -9.86 0.59
C GLN A 98 13.03 -8.76 1.51
N GLN A 99 11.79 -8.89 1.97
CA GLN A 99 11.13 -7.91 2.83
C GLN A 99 10.73 -8.56 4.15
N THR A 100 11.07 -7.92 5.25
CA THR A 100 10.65 -8.28 6.61
C THR A 100 9.29 -7.66 6.95
N ILE A 101 8.68 -8.09 8.06
CA ILE A 101 7.49 -7.41 8.60
C ILE A 101 7.80 -5.94 8.91
N ALA A 102 8.99 -5.63 9.44
CA ALA A 102 9.40 -4.25 9.70
C ALA A 102 9.43 -3.41 8.41
N ASP A 103 10.01 -3.96 7.34
CA ASP A 103 10.09 -3.27 6.04
C ASP A 103 8.71 -2.99 5.46
N MET A 104 7.76 -3.92 5.61
CA MET A 104 6.38 -3.72 5.14
C MET A 104 5.67 -2.55 5.84
N PHE A 105 5.90 -2.36 7.14
CA PHE A 105 5.36 -1.18 7.85
C PHE A 105 6.07 0.10 7.42
N HIS A 106 7.40 0.07 7.28
CA HIS A 106 8.17 1.22 6.83
C HIS A 106 7.75 1.68 5.42
N TYR A 107 7.49 0.72 4.52
CA TYR A 107 7.04 0.98 3.16
C TYR A 107 5.75 1.82 3.10
N LEU A 108 4.84 1.71 4.07
CA LEU A 108 3.63 2.54 4.10
C LEU A 108 3.94 4.03 4.17
N THR A 109 5.02 4.40 4.89
CA THR A 109 5.49 5.77 5.01
C THR A 109 6.17 6.22 3.73
N VAL A 110 7.04 5.38 3.15
CA VAL A 110 7.68 5.63 1.85
C VAL A 110 6.63 5.88 0.77
N HIS A 111 5.68 4.97 0.62
CA HIS A 111 4.58 5.04 -0.33
C HIS A 111 3.71 6.29 -0.15
N PHE A 112 3.47 6.71 1.10
CA PHE A 112 2.74 7.93 1.37
C PHE A 112 3.50 9.16 0.85
N TRP A 113 4.79 9.29 1.16
CA TRP A 113 5.59 10.44 0.74
C TRP A 113 5.77 10.53 -0.77
N GLU A 114 5.92 9.40 -1.46
CA GLU A 114 5.99 9.35 -2.91
C GLU A 114 4.75 9.98 -3.56
N HIS A 115 3.57 9.53 -3.15
CA HIS A 115 2.33 10.04 -3.70
C HIS A 115 1.93 11.42 -3.17
N GLU A 116 2.39 11.80 -1.97
CA GLU A 116 2.25 13.17 -1.48
C GLU A 116 3.02 14.15 -2.37
N ALA A 117 4.25 13.81 -2.77
CA ALA A 117 5.04 14.59 -3.71
C ALA A 117 4.35 14.71 -5.08
N GLU A 118 3.80 13.61 -5.61
CA GLU A 118 3.02 13.61 -6.87
C GLU A 118 1.80 14.53 -6.79
N ILE A 119 1.04 14.48 -5.69
CA ILE A 119 -0.13 15.34 -5.50
C ILE A 119 0.28 16.80 -5.42
N ARG A 120 1.34 17.13 -4.66
CA ARG A 120 1.85 18.49 -4.56
C ARG A 120 2.24 19.06 -5.92
N GLU A 121 2.88 18.26 -6.76
CA GLU A 121 3.26 18.68 -8.10
C GLU A 121 2.04 18.90 -9.01
N ALA A 122 1.07 17.99 -8.97
CA ALA A 122 -0.19 18.13 -9.73
C ALA A 122 -1.01 19.37 -9.33
N MET A 123 -0.86 19.86 -8.08
CA MET A 123 -1.57 21.05 -7.59
C MET A 123 -0.89 22.38 -7.93
N LYS A 124 0.35 22.37 -8.45
CA LYS A 124 1.04 23.59 -8.92
C LYS A 124 0.67 23.98 -10.35
N GLN A 125 0.06 23.06 -11.10
CA GLN A 125 -0.39 23.23 -12.50
C GLN A 125 -1.78 23.88 -12.54
#